data_AF-A0A662S1S6-F1
#
_entry.id   AF-A0A662S1S6-F1
#
_cell.length_a   1.000
_cell.length_b   1.000
_cell.length_c   1.000
_cell.angle_alpha   90.00
_cell.angle_beta   90.00
_cell.angle_gamma   90.00
#
_symmetry.space_group_name_H-M   'P 1'
#
loop_
_entity.id
_entity.type
_entity.pdbx_description
1 polymer ?
#
loop_
_entity_poly.entity_id
_entity_poly.type
_entity_poly.pdbx_seq_one_letter_code
_entity_poly.pdbx_strand_id
1 'polypeptide(L)'
;SVDVMLTLVIGPESAQEFIGKGGSGGWELVKKWNILEEISRIASVMKRSIEKGMPSPKGKMDLVLGPHVVGLMMHESTGHPYEADRILGREAAQAGESFVKPDMLGKRIGSEIVTVVDDPTIEGSSGFYLYDMEGVRARRRVLMKNGIINEFLHNRETASVFGVKSNAAARASSYDREPIVRMANTFMLPGDYSQEELIEGVREGVLISRFTEWNIDDRRYNQRYVGSEAYLIRGGRLDKMVKRPILEITTPAFYSSIDAVGKDLEFHPGLCGKSDPAQSVPVWFGGPSVRLRGVRLGGI
;
A
#
# COMPACT_ATOMS: atom_id res chain seq x y z
N SER A 1 6.19 6.22 17.45
CA SER A 1 6.81 6.10 16.11
C SER A 1 8.15 6.80 16.12
N VAL A 2 8.95 6.61 15.08
CA VAL A 2 10.08 7.46 14.70
C VAL A 2 9.89 7.78 13.22
N ASP A 3 9.86 9.07 12.91
CA ASP A 3 9.61 9.59 11.58
C ASP A 3 10.80 10.46 11.17
N VAL A 4 11.42 10.12 10.04
CA VAL A 4 12.63 10.78 9.55
C VAL A 4 12.39 11.24 8.12
N MET A 5 12.52 12.55 7.90
CA MET A 5 12.56 13.13 6.57
C MET A 5 14.01 13.33 6.16
N LEU A 6 14.45 12.67 5.10
CA LEU A 6 15.76 12.84 4.51
C LEU A 6 15.67 13.77 3.31
N THR A 7 16.48 14.81 3.29
CA THR A 7 16.68 15.67 2.11
C THR A 7 18.13 15.57 1.67
N LEU A 8 18.34 15.18 0.42
CA LEU A 8 19.64 15.15 -0.22
C LEU A 8 19.71 16.27 -1.25
N VAL A 9 20.80 17.03 -1.26
CA VAL A 9 21.06 18.10 -2.24
C VAL A 9 22.42 17.84 -2.88
N ILE A 10 22.45 17.75 -4.21
CA ILE A 10 23.68 17.57 -5.00
C ILE A 10 23.63 18.56 -6.16
N GLY A 11 24.40 19.64 -6.06
CA GLY A 11 24.35 20.73 -7.04
C GLY A 11 22.94 21.33 -7.12
N PRO A 12 22.34 21.45 -8.33
CA PRO A 12 20.98 21.98 -8.50
C PRO A 12 19.88 20.94 -8.23
N GLU A 13 20.23 19.67 -8.01
CA GLU A 13 19.26 18.60 -7.81
C GLU A 13 19.02 18.32 -6.33
N SER A 14 17.78 17.96 -6.00
CA SER A 14 17.41 17.46 -4.69
C SER A 14 16.54 16.22 -4.77
N ALA A 15 16.58 15.41 -3.72
CA ALA A 15 15.69 14.28 -3.52
C ALA A 15 15.23 14.24 -2.07
N GLN A 16 14.01 13.79 -1.85
CA GLN A 16 13.43 13.62 -0.53
C GLN A 16 12.86 12.22 -0.35
N GLU A 17 13.05 11.69 0.85
CA GLU A 17 12.56 10.39 1.27
C GLU A 17 12.02 10.48 2.70
N PHE A 18 10.95 9.72 2.95
CA PHE A 18 10.35 9.60 4.27
C PHE A 18 10.57 8.18 4.81
N ILE A 19 11.06 8.10 6.04
CA ILE A 19 11.27 6.83 6.76
C ILE A 19 10.39 6.87 8.00
N GLY A 20 9.35 6.03 8.01
CA GLY A 20 8.49 5.84 9.17
C GLY A 20 8.77 4.50 9.85
N LYS A 21 8.90 4.52 11.18
CA LYS A 21 8.88 3.34 12.04
C LYS A 21 7.83 3.51 13.13
N GLY A 22 7.03 2.48 13.39
CA GLY A 22 5.90 2.61 14.30
C GLY A 22 5.33 1.25 14.65
N GLY A 23 4.86 1.13 15.88
CA GLY A 23 4.26 -0.08 16.41
C GLY A 23 3.72 0.14 17.82
N SER A 24 2.98 -0.84 18.32
CA SER A 24 2.49 -0.89 19.71
C SER A 24 3.47 -1.66 20.59
N GLY A 25 4.19 -0.95 21.46
CA GLY A 25 5.17 -1.54 22.37
C GLY A 25 5.97 -0.46 23.10
N GLY A 26 7.02 -0.88 23.80
CA GLY A 26 7.94 0.01 24.50
C GLY A 26 9.17 0.40 23.67
N TRP A 27 10.19 0.92 24.38
CA TRP A 27 11.44 1.41 23.79
C TRP A 27 12.27 0.32 23.11
N GLU A 28 12.02 -0.95 23.42
CA GLU A 28 12.64 -2.09 22.75
C GLU A 28 12.39 -2.13 21.24
N LEU A 29 11.27 -1.60 20.76
CA LEU A 29 10.99 -1.51 19.33
C LEU A 29 11.96 -0.56 18.62
N VAL A 30 12.27 0.59 19.23
CA VAL A 30 13.20 1.59 18.67
C VAL A 30 14.59 0.99 18.47
N LYS A 31 15.05 0.18 19.44
CA LYS A 31 16.34 -0.52 19.35
C LYS A 31 16.38 -1.56 18.23
N LYS A 32 15.25 -2.18 17.89
CA LYS A 32 15.15 -3.20 16.81
C LYS A 32 15.10 -2.60 15.42
N TRP A 33 14.67 -1.35 15.28
CA TRP A 33 14.41 -0.75 13.96
C TRP A 33 15.67 -0.34 13.19
N ASN A 34 16.87 -0.37 13.80
CA ASN A 34 18.15 -0.05 13.16
C ASN A 34 18.08 1.20 12.27
N ILE A 35 17.41 2.25 12.75
CA ILE A 35 17.04 3.43 11.95
C ILE A 35 18.25 4.09 11.29
N LEU A 36 19.39 4.15 11.97
CA LEU A 36 20.61 4.74 11.44
C LEU A 36 21.13 4.00 10.19
N GLU A 37 21.06 2.67 10.20
CA GLU A 37 21.46 1.85 9.05
C GLU A 37 20.50 2.06 7.87
N GLU A 38 19.19 2.12 8.13
CA GLU A 38 18.20 2.39 7.09
C GLU A 38 18.37 3.80 6.49
N ILE A 39 18.64 4.82 7.32
CA ILE A 39 18.97 6.17 6.86
C ILE A 39 20.20 6.15 5.94
N SER A 40 21.29 5.50 6.35
CA SER A 40 22.51 5.40 5.54
C SER A 40 22.27 4.67 4.22
N ARG A 41 21.48 3.59 4.22
CA ARG A 41 21.10 2.86 3.01
C ARG A 41 20.30 3.75 2.06
N ILE A 42 19.26 4.42 2.56
CA ILE A 42 18.37 5.27 1.76
C ILE A 42 19.12 6.48 1.21
N ALA A 43 19.92 7.16 2.03
CA ALA A 43 20.75 8.28 1.57
C ALA A 43 21.72 7.87 0.45
N SER A 44 22.31 6.67 0.56
CA SER A 44 23.18 6.10 -0.48
C SER A 44 22.42 5.81 -1.78
N VAL A 45 21.20 5.26 -1.68
CA VAL A 45 20.32 5.04 -2.83
C VAL A 45 19.93 6.35 -3.50
N MET A 46 19.49 7.35 -2.73
CA MET A 46 19.14 8.68 -3.23
C MET A 46 20.30 9.31 -4.00
N LYS A 47 21.51 9.25 -3.42
CA LYS A 47 22.74 9.75 -4.07
C LYS A 47 22.99 9.06 -5.40
N ARG A 48 22.95 7.72 -5.44
CA ARG A 48 23.15 6.96 -6.68
C ARG A 48 22.06 7.25 -7.72
N SER A 49 20.82 7.47 -7.30
CA SER A 49 19.70 7.82 -8.18
C SER A 49 19.94 9.16 -8.88
N ILE A 50 20.41 10.17 -8.13
CA ILE A 50 20.77 11.49 -8.69
C ILE A 50 21.97 11.37 -9.64
N GLU A 51 23.06 10.73 -9.19
CA GLU A 51 24.35 10.70 -9.91
C GLU A 51 24.38 9.75 -11.11
N LYS A 52 23.66 8.62 -11.04
CA LYS A 52 23.78 7.51 -12.00
C LYS A 52 22.46 7.08 -12.63
N GLY A 53 21.33 7.64 -12.17
CA GLY A 53 20.01 7.27 -12.68
C GLY A 53 19.84 7.70 -14.14
N MET A 54 19.57 6.73 -15.01
CA MET A 54 19.23 7.01 -16.41
C MET A 54 17.76 7.45 -16.54
N PRO A 55 17.37 8.14 -17.63
CA PRO A 55 15.98 8.45 -17.90
C PRO A 55 15.08 7.21 -17.89
N SER A 56 13.87 7.34 -17.35
CA SER A 56 12.88 6.25 -17.35
C SER A 56 12.54 5.82 -18.78
N PRO A 57 12.54 4.50 -19.07
CA PRO A 57 11.93 4.00 -20.29
C PRO A 57 10.43 4.32 -20.26
N LYS A 58 9.82 4.36 -21.44
CA LYS A 58 8.39 4.62 -21.62
C LYS A 58 7.77 3.53 -22.49
N GLY A 59 6.48 3.30 -22.29
CA GLY A 59 5.69 2.35 -23.08
C GLY A 59 5.27 1.13 -22.29
N LYS A 60 4.77 0.12 -23.01
CA LYS A 60 4.26 -1.12 -22.43
C LYS A 60 5.43 -2.05 -22.11
N MET A 61 5.55 -2.47 -20.85
CA MET A 61 6.60 -3.36 -20.37
C MET A 61 6.13 -4.17 -19.16
N ASP A 62 6.94 -5.12 -18.72
CA ASP A 62 6.72 -5.80 -17.45
C ASP A 62 7.37 -5.00 -16.31
N LEU A 63 6.76 -5.04 -15.13
CA LEU A 63 7.29 -4.38 -13.95
C LEU A 63 7.42 -5.37 -12.80
N VAL A 64 8.40 -5.16 -11.94
CA VAL A 64 8.41 -5.72 -10.59
C VAL A 64 8.21 -4.55 -9.62
N LEU A 65 7.24 -4.65 -8.71
CA LEU A 65 7.04 -3.66 -7.66
C LEU A 65 7.52 -4.25 -6.34
N GLY A 66 8.31 -3.49 -5.59
CA GLY A 66 8.81 -3.89 -4.28
C GLY A 66 7.78 -3.74 -3.17
N PRO A 67 8.05 -4.30 -1.98
CA PRO A 67 7.12 -4.35 -0.85
C PRO A 67 6.58 -2.97 -0.44
N HIS A 68 7.43 -1.94 -0.48
CA HIS A 68 7.05 -0.58 -0.10
C HIS A 68 5.97 0.02 -1.00
N VAL A 69 6.09 -0.18 -2.32
CA VAL A 69 5.10 0.30 -3.30
C VAL A 69 3.81 -0.51 -3.18
N VAL A 70 3.92 -1.84 -3.12
CA VAL A 70 2.76 -2.74 -3.02
C VAL A 70 1.98 -2.48 -1.73
N GLY A 71 2.66 -2.27 -0.62
CA GLY A 71 2.01 -1.94 0.65
C GLY A 71 1.15 -0.69 0.56
N LEU A 72 1.69 0.40 0.03
CA LEU A 72 0.90 1.62 -0.16
C LEU A 72 -0.26 1.37 -1.12
N MET A 73 -0.05 0.61 -2.20
CA MET A 73 -1.15 0.22 -3.09
C MET A 73 -2.24 -0.56 -2.35
N MET A 74 -1.93 -1.42 -1.38
CA MET A 74 -2.97 -2.12 -0.59
C MET A 74 -3.81 -1.15 0.24
N HIS A 75 -3.18 -0.12 0.82
CA HIS A 75 -3.87 0.94 1.56
C HIS A 75 -4.87 1.69 0.66
N GLU A 76 -4.41 2.11 -0.52
CA GLU A 76 -5.18 3.00 -1.39
C GLU A 76 -6.16 2.27 -2.31
N SER A 77 -5.81 1.06 -2.77
CA SER A 77 -6.55 0.28 -3.80
C SER A 77 -7.57 -0.70 -3.23
N THR A 78 -7.37 -1.14 -1.99
CA THR A 78 -8.30 -2.07 -1.31
C THR A 78 -8.74 -1.55 0.03
N GLY A 79 -7.82 -1.06 0.86
CA GLY A 79 -8.12 -0.56 2.19
C GLY A 79 -9.25 0.48 2.20
N HIS A 80 -8.97 1.68 1.73
CA HIS A 80 -9.96 2.77 1.68
C HIS A 80 -11.20 2.49 0.81
N PRO A 81 -11.08 1.90 -0.40
CA PRO A 81 -12.24 1.63 -1.24
C PRO A 81 -13.20 0.59 -0.63
N TYR A 82 -12.75 -0.23 0.33
CA TYR A 82 -13.55 -1.28 0.97
C TYR A 82 -14.10 -0.82 2.33
N GLU A 83 -13.92 0.44 2.72
CA GLU A 83 -14.60 1.04 3.87
C GLU A 83 -16.09 1.28 3.50
N ALA A 84 -17.01 0.56 4.15
CA ALA A 84 -18.42 0.53 3.74
C ALA A 84 -19.13 1.89 3.81
N ASP A 85 -18.74 2.75 4.74
CA ASP A 85 -19.25 4.12 4.83
C ASP A 85 -18.85 4.97 3.60
N ARG A 86 -17.65 4.79 3.06
CA ARG A 86 -17.21 5.40 1.80
C ARG A 86 -17.95 4.80 0.61
N ILE A 87 -18.20 3.49 0.60
CA ILE A 87 -19.02 2.84 -0.44
C ILE A 87 -20.44 3.43 -0.46
N LEU A 88 -20.99 3.78 0.71
CA LEU A 88 -22.28 4.45 0.87
C LEU A 88 -22.25 5.97 0.62
N GLY A 89 -21.10 6.54 0.28
CA GLY A 89 -20.96 7.95 -0.09
C GLY A 89 -20.73 8.93 1.06
N ARG A 90 -20.54 8.46 2.31
CA ARG A 90 -20.37 9.33 3.49
C ARG A 90 -19.16 10.27 3.38
N GLU A 91 -18.13 9.86 2.66
CA GLU A 91 -16.84 10.55 2.59
C GLU A 91 -16.64 11.41 1.34
N ALA A 92 -17.63 11.44 0.43
CA ALA A 92 -17.48 12.02 -0.91
C ALA A 92 -17.01 13.49 -0.86
N ALA A 93 -17.48 14.27 0.10
CA ALA A 93 -17.14 15.69 0.23
C ALA A 93 -15.70 15.97 0.68
N GLN A 94 -15.01 14.99 1.28
CA GLN A 94 -13.75 15.24 2.01
C GLN A 94 -12.61 14.30 1.60
N ALA A 95 -12.90 13.00 1.53
CA ALA A 95 -11.89 11.96 1.31
C ALA A 95 -12.21 11.06 0.11
N GLY A 96 -13.04 11.56 -0.81
CA GLY A 96 -13.42 10.93 -2.06
C GLY A 96 -14.44 9.80 -1.93
N GLU A 97 -14.86 9.30 -3.08
CA GLU A 97 -15.74 8.15 -3.25
C GLU A 97 -14.96 6.83 -3.35
N SER A 98 -15.70 5.72 -3.48
CA SER A 98 -15.16 4.42 -3.85
C SER A 98 -15.61 4.01 -5.26
N PHE A 99 -14.67 3.47 -6.03
CA PHE A 99 -14.97 2.72 -7.25
C PHE A 99 -15.73 1.42 -6.94
N VAL A 100 -15.56 0.87 -5.73
CA VAL A 100 -16.28 -0.31 -5.25
C VAL A 100 -17.72 0.09 -4.93
N LYS A 101 -18.67 -0.71 -5.40
CA LYS A 101 -20.11 -0.55 -5.15
C LYS A 101 -20.66 -1.74 -4.36
N PRO A 102 -21.79 -1.61 -3.65
CA PRO A 102 -22.34 -2.69 -2.83
C PRO A 102 -22.54 -4.02 -3.57
N ASP A 103 -22.94 -3.98 -4.84
CA ASP A 103 -23.19 -5.12 -5.71
C ASP A 103 -21.91 -5.77 -6.28
N MET A 104 -20.73 -5.21 -5.97
CA MET A 104 -19.44 -5.78 -6.37
C MET A 104 -18.94 -6.88 -5.43
N LEU A 105 -19.59 -7.13 -4.30
CA LEU A 105 -19.34 -8.31 -3.48
C LEU A 105 -19.43 -9.59 -4.34
N GLY A 106 -18.40 -10.44 -4.25
CA GLY A 106 -18.27 -11.65 -5.07
C GLY A 106 -17.79 -11.43 -6.51
N LYS A 107 -17.54 -10.18 -6.94
CA LYS A 107 -16.96 -9.90 -8.27
C LYS A 107 -15.44 -10.04 -8.25
N ARG A 108 -14.91 -10.61 -9.34
CA ARG A 108 -13.47 -10.67 -9.60
C ARG A 108 -12.99 -9.33 -10.16
N ILE A 109 -11.95 -8.78 -9.55
CA ILE A 109 -11.25 -7.57 -10.04
C ILE A 109 -9.74 -7.80 -10.22
N GLY A 110 -9.25 -8.99 -9.90
CA GLY A 110 -7.84 -9.33 -9.94
C GLY A 110 -7.53 -10.78 -10.26
N SER A 111 -6.22 -11.05 -10.37
CA SER A 111 -5.66 -12.38 -10.55
C SER A 111 -6.00 -13.30 -9.36
N GLU A 112 -6.11 -14.60 -9.63
CA GLU A 112 -6.48 -15.60 -8.61
C GLU A 112 -5.43 -15.81 -7.52
N ILE A 113 -4.20 -15.36 -7.75
CA ILE A 113 -3.09 -15.43 -6.79
C ILE A 113 -3.08 -14.25 -5.81
N VAL A 114 -4.02 -13.30 -5.95
CA VAL A 114 -4.07 -12.10 -5.11
C VAL A 114 -5.05 -12.29 -3.97
N THR A 115 -4.55 -12.21 -2.73
CA THR A 115 -5.39 -12.14 -1.52
C THR A 115 -4.94 -10.96 -0.66
N VAL A 116 -5.87 -10.09 -0.28
CA VAL A 116 -5.63 -8.89 0.51
C VAL A 116 -6.44 -8.97 1.79
N VAL A 117 -5.79 -8.69 2.92
CA VAL A 117 -6.37 -8.80 4.26
C VAL A 117 -6.20 -7.49 5.03
N ASP A 118 -7.06 -7.29 6.01
CA ASP A 118 -6.88 -6.28 7.06
C ASP A 118 -6.94 -6.96 8.43
N ASP A 119 -5.88 -6.85 9.23
CA ASP A 119 -5.72 -7.63 10.46
C ASP A 119 -5.30 -6.78 11.67
N PRO A 120 -6.24 -6.36 12.52
CA PRO A 120 -5.92 -5.63 13.75
C PRO A 120 -5.19 -6.45 14.82
N THR A 121 -5.13 -7.78 14.66
CA THR A 121 -4.65 -8.69 15.72
C THR A 121 -3.15 -8.95 15.64
N ILE A 122 -2.44 -8.28 14.72
CA ILE A 122 -0.97 -8.35 14.60
C ILE A 122 -0.35 -7.61 15.79
N GLU A 123 0.15 -8.35 16.77
CA GLU A 123 0.87 -7.80 17.92
C GLU A 123 2.06 -6.95 17.49
N GLY A 124 2.30 -5.84 18.17
CA GLY A 124 3.39 -4.93 17.83
C GLY A 124 3.07 -3.99 16.66
N SER A 125 1.98 -4.18 15.92
CA SER A 125 1.59 -3.30 14.82
C SER A 125 1.08 -1.94 15.27
N SER A 126 1.21 -0.90 14.42
CA SER A 126 0.63 0.42 14.71
C SER A 126 -0.90 0.40 14.69
N GLY A 127 -1.50 -0.52 13.93
CA GLY A 127 -2.95 -0.74 13.88
C GLY A 127 -3.46 -1.77 14.88
N PHE A 128 -2.67 -2.16 15.88
CA PHE A 128 -3.04 -3.25 16.81
C PHE A 128 -4.23 -2.89 17.71
N TYR A 129 -5.24 -3.76 17.76
CA TYR A 129 -6.29 -3.75 18.77
C TYR A 129 -7.04 -5.08 18.86
N LEU A 130 -7.61 -5.39 20.03
CA LEU A 130 -8.40 -6.61 20.27
C LEU A 130 -9.90 -6.37 20.20
N TYR A 131 -10.34 -5.14 20.44
CA TYR A 131 -11.72 -4.68 20.32
C TYR A 131 -11.71 -3.31 19.67
N ASP A 132 -12.67 -3.08 18.78
CA ASP A 132 -12.84 -1.76 18.17
C ASP A 132 -13.59 -0.80 19.11
N MET A 133 -13.84 0.42 18.66
CA MET A 133 -14.45 1.47 19.49
C MET A 133 -15.97 1.26 19.72
N GLU A 134 -16.56 0.20 19.16
CA GLU A 134 -17.92 -0.27 19.43
C GLU A 134 -17.95 -1.55 20.28
N GLY A 135 -16.79 -1.94 20.83
CA GLY A 135 -16.62 -3.13 21.66
C GLY A 135 -16.72 -4.45 20.88
N VAL A 136 -16.57 -4.43 19.55
CA VAL A 136 -16.62 -5.63 18.71
C VAL A 136 -15.23 -6.27 18.68
N ARG A 137 -15.16 -7.57 18.95
CA ARG A 137 -13.89 -8.32 18.98
C ARG A 137 -13.26 -8.35 17.59
N ALA A 138 -11.99 -7.95 17.51
CA ALA A 138 -11.22 -7.94 16.29
C ALA A 138 -10.87 -9.35 15.78
N ARG A 139 -10.77 -9.46 14.46
CA ARG A 139 -10.24 -10.62 13.73
C ARG A 139 -9.57 -10.16 12.44
N ARG A 140 -8.79 -11.03 11.83
CA ARG A 140 -8.40 -10.89 10.43
C ARG A 140 -9.64 -10.82 9.52
N ARG A 141 -9.64 -9.86 8.61
CA ARG A 141 -10.64 -9.63 7.56
C ARG A 141 -10.01 -9.95 6.22
N VAL A 142 -10.65 -10.77 5.41
CA VAL A 142 -10.16 -11.11 4.06
C VAL A 142 -10.92 -10.25 3.06
N LEU A 143 -10.39 -9.06 2.80
CA LEU A 143 -11.04 -8.06 1.95
C LEU A 143 -11.17 -8.56 0.51
N MET A 144 -10.07 -9.06 -0.05
CA MET A 144 -10.02 -9.71 -1.35
C MET A 144 -9.50 -11.13 -1.18
N LYS A 145 -10.19 -12.12 -1.74
CA LYS A 145 -9.77 -13.52 -1.75
C LYS A 145 -9.62 -14.01 -3.17
N ASN A 146 -8.41 -14.41 -3.55
CA ASN A 146 -8.10 -14.92 -4.88
C ASN A 146 -8.63 -14.02 -6.01
N GLY A 147 -8.40 -12.71 -5.92
CA GLY A 147 -8.83 -11.70 -6.89
C GLY A 147 -10.31 -11.32 -6.82
N ILE A 148 -11.08 -11.88 -5.87
CA ILE A 148 -12.51 -11.64 -5.69
C ILE A 148 -12.75 -10.74 -4.48
N ILE A 149 -13.58 -9.71 -4.64
CA ILE A 149 -14.07 -8.88 -3.53
C ILE A 149 -14.86 -9.79 -2.58
N ASN A 150 -14.34 -9.99 -1.36
CA ASN A 150 -14.82 -11.01 -0.44
C ASN A 150 -15.57 -10.44 0.77
N GLU A 151 -15.05 -9.39 1.41
CA GLU A 151 -15.77 -8.68 2.48
C GLU A 151 -15.39 -7.19 2.52
N PHE A 152 -16.30 -6.35 3.00
CA PHE A 152 -16.02 -4.94 3.29
C PHE A 152 -15.71 -4.72 4.76
N LEU A 153 -15.08 -3.60 5.08
CA LEU A 153 -14.90 -3.14 6.44
C LEU A 153 -16.22 -2.55 6.95
N HIS A 154 -16.64 -2.96 8.14
CA HIS A 154 -17.93 -2.57 8.72
C HIS A 154 -17.82 -2.20 10.21
N ASN A 155 -18.49 -1.10 10.56
CA ASN A 155 -18.99 -0.82 11.91
C ASN A 155 -20.42 -1.41 12.05
N ARG A 156 -21.08 -1.23 13.20
CA ARG A 156 -22.45 -1.74 13.42
C ARG A 156 -23.49 -1.10 12.51
N GLU A 157 -23.38 0.19 12.24
CA GLU A 157 -24.29 0.92 11.35
C GLU A 157 -24.26 0.36 9.93
N THR A 158 -23.09 0.37 9.28
CA THR A 158 -22.95 -0.11 7.91
C THR A 158 -23.20 -1.61 7.81
N ALA A 159 -22.87 -2.40 8.84
CA ALA A 159 -23.23 -3.81 8.88
C ALA A 159 -24.75 -4.01 8.82
N SER A 160 -25.53 -3.19 9.52
CA SER A 160 -26.99 -3.22 9.47
C SER A 160 -27.52 -2.93 8.06
N VAL A 161 -26.98 -1.89 7.40
CA VAL A 161 -27.36 -1.52 6.02
C VAL A 161 -27.10 -2.66 5.03
N PHE A 162 -25.99 -3.38 5.18
CA PHE A 162 -25.60 -4.49 4.31
C PHE A 162 -26.19 -5.85 4.74
N GLY A 163 -26.94 -5.92 5.85
CA GLY A 163 -27.49 -7.17 6.36
C GLY A 163 -26.43 -8.17 6.87
N VAL A 164 -25.28 -7.67 7.33
CA VAL A 164 -24.15 -8.46 7.85
C VAL A 164 -23.85 -8.09 9.31
N LYS A 165 -22.77 -8.64 9.89
CA LYS A 165 -22.28 -8.26 11.22
C LYS A 165 -21.06 -7.35 11.10
N SER A 166 -20.88 -6.45 12.07
CA SER A 166 -19.64 -5.66 12.21
C SER A 166 -18.44 -6.61 12.30
N ASN A 167 -17.35 -6.27 11.60
CA ASN A 167 -16.09 -7.00 11.63
C ASN A 167 -14.99 -6.23 12.38
N ALA A 168 -15.43 -5.41 13.34
CA ALA A 168 -14.60 -4.63 14.25
C ALA A 168 -13.82 -3.49 13.58
N ALA A 169 -14.37 -2.89 12.52
CA ALA A 169 -13.70 -1.82 11.79
C ALA A 169 -14.06 -0.41 12.28
N ALA A 170 -14.78 -0.26 13.40
CA ALA A 170 -15.12 1.06 13.93
C ALA A 170 -13.95 1.66 14.72
N ARG A 171 -13.29 2.70 14.20
CA ARG A 171 -12.18 3.37 14.89
C ARG A 171 -12.40 4.88 14.98
N ALA A 172 -11.98 5.45 16.10
CA ALA A 172 -11.95 6.89 16.36
C ALA A 172 -10.53 7.33 16.75
N SER A 173 -10.13 8.55 16.42
CA SER A 173 -8.83 9.09 16.84
C SER A 173 -8.79 9.55 18.30
N SER A 174 -9.95 9.85 18.90
CA SER A 174 -10.09 10.32 20.28
C SER A 174 -11.51 10.06 20.81
N TYR A 175 -11.72 10.24 22.12
CA TYR A 175 -12.99 9.96 22.79
C TYR A 175 -14.14 10.88 22.37
N ASP A 176 -13.81 12.08 21.88
CA ASP A 176 -14.73 13.12 21.41
C ASP A 176 -14.98 13.06 19.90
N ARG A 177 -14.58 11.95 19.26
CA ARG A 177 -14.79 11.69 17.83
C ARG A 177 -15.66 10.47 17.62
N GLU A 178 -16.49 10.54 16.60
CA GLU A 178 -17.32 9.41 16.20
C GLU A 178 -16.45 8.27 15.65
N PRO A 179 -16.66 7.02 16.10
CA PRO A 179 -16.11 5.85 15.44
C PRO A 179 -16.68 5.68 14.03
N ILE A 180 -15.80 5.70 13.04
CA ILE A 180 -16.15 5.50 11.63
C ILE A 180 -15.48 4.21 11.11
N VAL A 181 -15.85 3.75 9.92
CA VAL A 181 -15.25 2.53 9.35
C VAL A 181 -13.81 2.84 8.94
N ARG A 182 -12.85 2.13 9.52
CA ARG A 182 -11.41 2.31 9.30
C ARG A 182 -10.67 0.98 9.18
N MET A 183 -9.63 0.99 8.35
CA MET A 183 -8.60 -0.05 8.32
C MET A 183 -7.82 -0.16 9.64
N ALA A 184 -7.07 -1.24 9.80
CA ALA A 184 -6.09 -1.47 10.85
C ALA A 184 -4.69 -1.73 10.26
N ASN A 185 -4.44 -2.95 9.77
CA ASN A 185 -3.19 -3.34 9.13
C ASN A 185 -3.54 -4.02 7.80
N THR A 186 -3.49 -3.28 6.70
CA THR A 186 -3.97 -3.76 5.39
C THR A 186 -2.81 -4.20 4.52
N PHE A 187 -2.82 -5.46 4.08
CA PHE A 187 -1.71 -6.04 3.31
C PHE A 187 -2.11 -7.17 2.37
N MET A 188 -1.29 -7.39 1.34
CA MET A 188 -1.38 -8.57 0.47
C MET A 188 -0.65 -9.75 1.11
N LEU A 189 -1.23 -10.94 1.05
CA LEU A 189 -0.57 -12.15 1.52
C LEU A 189 0.62 -12.51 0.61
N PRO A 190 1.73 -13.03 1.17
CA PRO A 190 2.88 -13.46 0.40
C PRO A 190 2.56 -14.70 -0.44
N GLY A 191 3.26 -14.83 -1.56
CA GLY A 191 3.35 -16.04 -2.37
C GLY A 191 4.67 -16.77 -2.11
N ASP A 192 5.14 -17.50 -3.13
CA ASP A 192 6.28 -18.42 -2.98
C ASP A 192 7.58 -17.93 -3.62
N TYR A 193 7.50 -16.93 -4.52
CA TYR A 193 8.65 -16.47 -5.29
C TYR A 193 9.61 -15.63 -4.45
N SER A 194 10.92 -15.74 -4.68
CA SER A 194 11.88 -14.71 -4.26
C SER A 194 11.81 -13.51 -5.20
N GLN A 195 12.30 -12.35 -4.75
CA GLN A 195 12.35 -11.16 -5.62
C GLN A 195 13.22 -11.42 -6.86
N GLU A 196 14.30 -12.19 -6.72
CA GLU A 196 15.16 -12.62 -7.82
C GLU A 196 14.38 -13.46 -8.84
N GLU A 197 13.56 -14.42 -8.40
CA GLU A 197 12.73 -15.23 -9.30
C GLU A 197 11.66 -14.40 -10.02
N LEU A 198 11.13 -13.36 -9.36
CA LEU A 198 10.24 -12.40 -10.02
C LEU A 198 10.97 -11.67 -11.16
N ILE A 199 12.18 -11.17 -10.87
CA ILE A 199 13.05 -10.43 -11.82
C ILE A 199 13.49 -11.33 -12.98
N GLU A 200 13.88 -12.58 -12.71
CA GLU A 200 14.34 -13.55 -13.71
C GLU A 200 13.29 -13.80 -14.80
N GLY A 201 12.00 -13.79 -14.44
CA GLY A 201 10.91 -13.92 -15.39
C GLY A 201 10.58 -12.67 -16.20
N VAL A 202 11.38 -11.59 -16.10
CA VAL A 202 11.22 -10.34 -16.87
C VAL A 202 12.35 -10.21 -17.90
N ARG A 203 11.99 -10.21 -19.18
CA ARG A 203 12.96 -10.03 -20.28
C ARG A 203 13.45 -8.59 -20.41
N GLU A 204 12.52 -7.65 -20.44
CA GLU A 204 12.78 -6.20 -20.47
C GLU A 204 11.71 -5.52 -19.63
N GLY A 205 12.13 -4.72 -18.65
CA GLY A 205 11.20 -4.13 -17.70
C GLY A 205 11.89 -3.24 -16.68
N VAL A 206 11.17 -2.89 -15.62
CA VAL A 206 11.70 -2.06 -14.53
C VAL A 206 11.26 -2.63 -13.18
N LEU A 207 12.21 -2.74 -12.25
CA LEU A 207 11.93 -2.89 -10.82
C LEU A 207 11.71 -1.49 -10.23
N ILE A 208 10.56 -1.26 -9.60
CA ILE A 208 10.31 -0.08 -8.76
C ILE A 208 10.25 -0.56 -7.31
N SER A 209 11.36 -0.41 -6.59
CA SER A 209 11.50 -0.90 -5.21
C SER A 209 10.83 0.04 -4.20
N ARG A 210 10.98 1.36 -4.40
CA ARG A 210 10.41 2.41 -3.55
C ARG A 210 9.84 3.56 -4.37
N PHE A 211 8.97 4.36 -3.75
CA PHE A 211 8.38 5.56 -4.31
C PHE A 211 8.73 6.79 -3.47
N THR A 212 8.66 7.98 -4.07
CA THR A 212 8.77 9.29 -3.38
C THR A 212 7.45 10.08 -3.45
N GLU A 213 6.67 9.88 -4.50
CA GLU A 213 5.36 10.54 -4.69
C GLU A 213 4.30 9.50 -5.03
N TRP A 214 3.08 9.74 -4.55
CA TRP A 214 1.89 9.04 -4.99
C TRP A 214 0.71 9.99 -5.15
N ASN A 215 -0.22 9.65 -6.03
CA ASN A 215 -1.48 10.35 -6.18
C ASN A 215 -2.59 9.34 -6.53
N ILE A 216 -3.77 9.56 -5.98
CA ILE A 216 -4.96 8.72 -6.17
C ILE A 216 -6.11 9.65 -6.52
N ASP A 217 -6.95 9.25 -7.47
CA ASP A 217 -8.14 10.03 -7.81
C ASP A 217 -9.22 9.95 -6.73
N ASP A 218 -10.21 10.84 -6.84
CA ASP A 218 -11.35 10.95 -5.92
C ASP A 218 -12.15 9.65 -5.80
N ARG A 219 -12.18 8.81 -6.83
CA ARG A 219 -12.87 7.52 -6.83
C ARG A 219 -11.97 6.34 -6.44
N ARG A 220 -10.67 6.57 -6.25
CA ARG A 220 -9.64 5.55 -6.00
C ARG A 220 -9.57 4.48 -7.09
N TYR A 221 -9.96 4.86 -8.30
CA TYR A 221 -9.91 4.04 -9.50
C TYR A 221 -8.58 4.19 -10.22
N ASN A 222 -8.02 5.40 -10.28
CA ASN A 222 -6.75 5.71 -10.93
C ASN A 222 -5.66 6.03 -9.91
N GLN A 223 -4.45 5.59 -10.20
CA GLN A 223 -3.32 5.70 -9.29
C GLN A 223 -2.05 6.05 -10.04
N ARG A 224 -1.22 6.88 -9.40
CA ARG A 224 0.07 7.33 -9.91
C ARG A 224 1.13 7.17 -8.85
N TYR A 225 2.25 6.54 -9.19
CA TYR A 225 3.41 6.36 -8.33
C TYR A 225 4.68 6.80 -9.04
N VAL A 226 5.51 7.59 -8.36
CA VAL A 226 6.84 7.99 -8.86
C VAL A 226 7.91 7.26 -8.07
N GLY A 227 8.66 6.41 -8.75
CA GLY A 227 9.72 5.60 -8.17
C GLY A 227 10.90 6.45 -7.69
N SER A 228 11.45 6.10 -6.54
CA SER A 228 12.63 6.75 -5.95
C SER A 228 13.86 5.83 -5.97
N GLU A 229 13.62 4.52 -5.81
CA GLU A 229 14.58 3.44 -5.99
C GLU A 229 14.07 2.51 -7.08
N ALA A 230 14.69 2.58 -8.27
CA ALA A 230 14.28 1.77 -9.41
C ALA A 230 15.45 1.36 -10.29
N TYR A 231 15.28 0.24 -10.99
CA TYR A 231 16.31 -0.41 -11.78
C TYR A 231 15.72 -0.99 -13.06
N LEU A 232 16.45 -0.87 -14.16
CA LEU A 232 16.11 -1.57 -15.40
C LEU A 232 16.30 -3.07 -15.20
N ILE A 233 15.43 -3.88 -15.79
CA ILE A 233 15.57 -5.32 -15.87
C ILE A 233 15.85 -5.69 -17.32
N ARG A 234 16.94 -6.42 -17.57
CA ARG A 234 17.32 -6.96 -18.89
C ARG A 234 17.72 -8.41 -18.78
N GLY A 235 17.08 -9.26 -19.59
CA GLY A 235 17.35 -10.70 -19.62
C GLY A 235 17.26 -11.36 -18.25
N GLY A 236 16.28 -10.96 -17.43
CA GLY A 236 16.08 -11.52 -16.09
C GLY A 236 17.05 -11.02 -15.02
N ARG A 237 17.75 -9.88 -15.24
CA ARG A 237 18.74 -9.34 -14.31
C ARG A 237 18.61 -7.84 -14.14
N LEU A 238 18.94 -7.34 -12.95
CA LEU A 238 19.04 -5.91 -12.70
C LEU A 238 20.22 -5.31 -13.48
N ASP A 239 19.97 -4.15 -14.08
CA ASP A 239 20.95 -3.36 -14.82
C ASP A 239 21.03 -1.95 -14.21
N LYS A 240 20.94 -0.89 -15.01
CA LYS A 240 21.14 0.49 -14.58
C LYS A 240 20.00 0.99 -13.69
N MET A 241 20.33 1.89 -12.76
CA MET A 241 19.33 2.64 -12.01
C MET A 241 18.48 3.50 -12.94
N VAL A 242 17.17 3.54 -12.69
CA VAL A 242 16.21 4.33 -13.42
C VAL A 242 15.76 5.50 -12.56
N LYS A 243 15.89 6.71 -13.09
CA LYS A 243 15.52 7.94 -12.39
C LYS A 243 14.02 8.21 -12.58
N ARG A 244 13.30 8.25 -11.46
CA ARG A 244 11.89 8.68 -11.37
C ARG A 244 10.96 8.03 -12.41
N PRO A 245 10.88 6.68 -12.47
CA PRO A 245 9.88 6.04 -13.30
C PRO A 245 8.48 6.38 -12.78
N ILE A 246 7.55 6.64 -13.69
CA ILE A 246 6.17 7.00 -13.36
C ILE A 246 5.26 5.85 -13.77
N LEU A 247 4.62 5.21 -12.80
CA LEU A 247 3.57 4.22 -13.02
C LEU A 247 2.21 4.89 -12.86
N GLU A 248 1.41 4.86 -13.92
CA GLU A 248 -0.01 5.26 -13.89
C GLU A 248 -0.85 4.05 -14.28
N ILE A 249 -1.76 3.64 -13.40
CA ILE A 249 -2.52 2.40 -13.55
C ILE A 249 -3.86 2.51 -12.84
N THR A 250 -4.85 1.77 -13.34
CA THR A 250 -6.13 1.65 -12.64
C THR A 250 -6.10 0.52 -11.63
N THR A 251 -6.88 0.62 -10.57
CA THR A 251 -6.97 -0.42 -9.52
C THR A 251 -7.24 -1.82 -10.10
N PRO A 252 -8.23 -2.02 -11.01
CA PRO A 252 -8.44 -3.33 -11.62
C PRO A 252 -7.30 -3.78 -12.54
N ALA A 253 -6.66 -2.87 -13.27
CA ALA A 253 -5.54 -3.21 -14.15
C ALA A 253 -4.31 -3.65 -13.35
N PHE A 254 -4.06 -3.01 -12.21
CA PHE A 254 -3.02 -3.43 -11.27
C PHE A 254 -3.28 -4.87 -10.81
N TYR A 255 -4.43 -5.14 -10.20
CA TYR A 255 -4.73 -6.47 -9.68
C TYR A 255 -4.80 -7.56 -10.75
N SER A 256 -5.27 -7.23 -11.95
CA SER A 256 -5.39 -8.19 -13.05
C SER A 256 -4.06 -8.45 -13.78
N SER A 257 -3.08 -7.57 -13.65
CA SER A 257 -1.76 -7.73 -14.29
C SER A 257 -0.76 -8.53 -13.44
N ILE A 258 -1.09 -8.82 -12.18
CA ILE A 258 -0.24 -9.61 -11.28
C ILE A 258 -0.20 -11.08 -11.74
N ASP A 259 0.98 -11.55 -12.16
CA ASP A 259 1.21 -12.95 -12.56
C ASP A 259 2.10 -13.74 -11.59
N ALA A 260 2.79 -13.07 -10.67
CA ALA A 260 3.59 -13.70 -9.62
C ALA A 260 3.69 -12.82 -8.38
N VAL A 261 3.76 -13.46 -7.20
CA VAL A 261 3.76 -12.82 -5.88
C VAL A 261 4.94 -13.35 -5.08
N GLY A 262 5.71 -12.43 -4.49
CA GLY A 262 6.89 -12.72 -3.70
C GLY A 262 6.57 -13.21 -2.28
N LYS A 263 7.58 -13.77 -1.62
CA LYS A 263 7.53 -14.21 -0.20
C LYS A 263 7.97 -13.13 0.80
N ASP A 264 8.47 -12.01 0.31
CA ASP A 264 9.09 -10.90 1.04
C ASP A 264 8.06 -9.89 1.58
N LEU A 265 7.17 -10.34 2.47
CA LEU A 265 6.19 -9.44 3.09
C LEU A 265 6.87 -8.42 4.02
N GLU A 266 6.75 -7.14 3.69
CA GLU A 266 7.15 -6.03 4.56
C GLU A 266 5.94 -5.19 4.99
N PHE A 267 6.06 -4.57 6.17
CA PHE A 267 5.07 -3.65 6.73
C PHE A 267 5.68 -2.26 6.96
N HIS A 268 4.87 -1.24 6.70
CA HIS A 268 5.22 0.15 6.91
C HIS A 268 4.14 0.84 7.74
N PRO A 269 4.52 1.65 8.72
CA PRO A 269 3.57 2.43 9.49
C PRO A 269 3.05 3.62 8.70
N GLY A 270 1.80 3.96 8.96
CA GLY A 270 1.16 5.15 8.41
C GLY A 270 0.18 5.76 9.39
N LEU A 271 -0.17 7.01 9.12
CA LEU A 271 -1.29 7.69 9.72
C LEU A 271 -2.36 7.83 8.63
N CYS A 272 -3.46 7.10 8.79
CA CYS A 272 -4.57 7.15 7.86
C CYS A 272 -5.47 8.32 8.26
N GLY A 273 -5.76 9.25 7.34
CA GLY A 273 -6.67 10.38 7.55
C GLY A 273 -8.05 10.13 6.94
N LYS A 274 -9.13 10.56 7.60
CA LYS A 274 -10.52 10.45 7.14
C LYS A 274 -11.44 11.44 7.88
N SER A 275 -12.69 11.61 7.42
CA SER A 275 -13.81 12.35 8.02
C SER A 275 -13.67 13.87 8.13
N ASP A 276 -14.79 14.51 8.45
CA ASP A 276 -14.88 15.92 8.83
C ASP A 276 -15.79 16.06 10.06
N PRO A 277 -15.25 16.40 11.24
CA PRO A 277 -13.87 16.80 11.50
C PRO A 277 -12.82 15.70 11.20
N ALA A 278 -11.63 16.11 10.78
CA ALA A 278 -10.55 15.20 10.40
C ALA A 278 -10.10 14.29 11.57
N GLN A 279 -9.99 13.01 11.27
CA GLN A 279 -9.50 11.97 12.17
C GLN A 279 -8.31 11.23 11.57
N SER A 280 -7.21 11.18 12.33
CA SER A 280 -6.02 10.41 11.99
C SER A 280 -5.88 9.20 12.91
N VAL A 281 -5.75 8.00 12.35
CA VAL A 281 -5.53 6.76 13.12
C VAL A 281 -4.29 6.02 12.65
N PRO A 282 -3.52 5.40 13.57
CA PRO A 282 -2.35 4.64 13.21
C PRO A 282 -2.74 3.34 12.50
N VAL A 283 -2.02 3.02 11.43
CA VAL A 283 -2.20 1.81 10.61
C VAL A 283 -0.85 1.23 10.24
N TRP A 284 -0.83 -0.04 9.85
CA TRP A 284 0.19 -0.56 8.94
C TRP A 284 -0.40 -0.78 7.55
N PHE A 285 0.45 -0.61 6.55
CA PHE A 285 0.21 -1.10 5.21
C PHE A 285 1.37 -1.99 4.79
N GLY A 286 1.11 -3.01 3.97
CA GLY A 286 2.15 -3.99 3.64
C GLY A 286 1.83 -4.83 2.41
N GLY A 287 2.82 -5.56 1.97
CA GLY A 287 2.69 -6.46 0.84
C GLY A 287 4.03 -7.05 0.45
N PRO A 288 4.03 -8.15 -0.31
CA PRO A 288 5.24 -8.70 -0.91
C PRO A 288 5.62 -7.94 -2.17
N SER A 289 6.79 -8.26 -2.73
CA SER A 289 7.08 -7.91 -4.13
C SER A 289 6.06 -8.57 -5.07
N VAL A 290 5.70 -7.93 -6.17
CA VAL A 290 4.83 -8.52 -7.21
C VAL A 290 5.35 -8.24 -8.60
N ARG A 291 5.07 -9.14 -9.55
CA ARG A 291 5.34 -8.93 -10.97
C ARG A 291 4.05 -8.60 -11.73
N LEU A 292 4.11 -7.53 -12.51
CA LEU A 292 3.03 -7.04 -13.38
C LEU A 292 3.39 -7.27 -14.84
N ARG A 293 2.44 -7.76 -15.64
CA ARG A 293 2.61 -8.00 -17.07
C ARG A 293 2.00 -6.91 -17.94
N GLY A 294 2.78 -6.43 -18.90
CA GLY A 294 2.31 -5.58 -19.98
C GLY A 294 1.63 -4.29 -19.52
N VAL A 295 2.17 -3.64 -18.49
CA VAL A 295 1.68 -2.36 -17.96
C VAL A 295 2.43 -1.19 -18.61
N ARG A 296 1.81 -0.01 -18.65
CA ARG A 296 2.41 1.18 -19.26
C ARG A 296 3.23 1.96 -18.22
N LEU A 297 4.49 2.24 -18.54
CA LEU A 297 5.35 3.14 -17.77
C LEU A 297 5.54 4.48 -18.50
N GLY A 298 5.61 5.58 -17.75
CA GLY A 298 5.91 6.91 -18.27
C GLY A 298 4.71 7.83 -18.52
N GLY A 299 3.55 7.51 -17.93
CA GLY A 299 2.28 8.23 -18.10
C GLY A 299 1.51 7.83 -19.36
N ILE A 300 0.27 8.32 -19.48
CA ILE A 300 -0.56 8.24 -20.69
C ILE A 300 -0.14 9.32 -21.70
#